data_AF-A0A0E3JZK9-F1
#
_entry.id   AF-A0A0E3JZK9-F1
#
_cell.length_a   1.000
_cell.length_b   1.000
_cell.length_c   1.000
_cell.angle_alpha   90.00
_cell.angle_beta   90.00
_cell.angle_gamma   90.00
#
_symmetry.space_group_name_H-M   'P 1'
#
loop_
_entity.id
_entity.type
_entity.pdbx_description
1 polymer ?
#
loop_
_entity_poly.entity_id
_entity_poly.type
_entity_poly.pdbx_seq_one_letter_code
_entity_poly.pdbx_strand_id
1 'polypeptide(L)'
;MPRVNIAAEADLIEQLENEAKKRGYTIYSLTNAALKALLKLLKEGEDANTLESLVDYYTISKALDIVPVTSWFLENLTKLAYEKDNKQYENMCEEVGEQIGSFLRSKASTLDELFDFYNAIKIALPIRNVSIKNTGDMIEFRITGTGFSLISTLCAGKIFSKIAEEYDLSIQDVDVVPGGIVTIKAKANLK
;
A
#
# COMPACT_ATOMS: atom_id res chain seq x y z
N MET A 1 0.42 -29.23 31.33
CA MET A 1 -0.72 -28.54 30.71
C MET A 1 -1.64 -29.58 30.07
N PRO A 2 -2.97 -29.43 30.15
CA PRO A 2 -3.90 -30.36 29.52
C PRO A 2 -3.71 -30.36 27.99
N ARG A 3 -3.78 -31.53 27.37
CA ARG A 3 -3.83 -31.63 25.90
C ARG A 3 -5.17 -31.10 25.42
N VAL A 4 -5.14 -30.13 24.52
CA VAL A 4 -6.32 -29.60 23.83
C VAL A 4 -6.17 -29.98 22.37
N ASN A 5 -7.21 -30.58 21.79
CA ASN A 5 -7.24 -30.96 20.38
C ASN A 5 -7.91 -29.84 19.59
N ILE A 6 -7.22 -29.32 18.58
CA ILE A 6 -7.74 -28.33 17.64
C ILE A 6 -7.76 -28.98 16.25
N ALA A 7 -8.91 -28.91 15.57
CA ALA A 7 -9.02 -29.39 14.19
C ALA A 7 -8.36 -28.40 13.23
N ALA A 8 -7.57 -28.91 12.30
CA ALA A 8 -6.92 -28.17 11.23
C ALA A 8 -6.74 -29.07 10.01
N GLU A 9 -6.61 -28.47 8.84
CA GLU A 9 -6.33 -29.19 7.60
C GLU A 9 -4.94 -29.83 7.66
N ALA A 10 -4.82 -31.07 7.17
CA ALA A 10 -3.60 -31.85 7.33
C ALA A 10 -2.41 -31.27 6.56
N ASP A 11 -2.68 -30.76 5.35
CA ASP A 11 -1.70 -30.10 4.48
C ASP A 11 -1.19 -28.78 5.08
N LEU A 12 -2.06 -28.00 5.72
CA LEU A 12 -1.68 -26.79 6.44
C LEU A 12 -0.72 -27.11 7.60
N ILE A 13 -1.01 -28.17 8.36
CA ILE A 13 -0.14 -28.60 9.46
C ILE A 13 1.22 -29.07 8.94
N GLU A 14 1.25 -29.82 7.83
CA GLU A 14 2.50 -30.26 7.21
C GLU A 14 3.36 -29.08 6.73
N GLN A 15 2.74 -28.10 6.08
CA GLN A 15 3.43 -26.88 5.64
C GLN A 15 3.98 -26.10 6.85
N LEU A 16 3.18 -25.96 7.91
CA LEU A 16 3.58 -25.28 9.14
C LEU A 16 4.74 -26.00 9.84
N GLU A 17 4.74 -27.34 9.85
CA GLU A 17 5.84 -28.16 10.37
C GLU A 17 7.15 -27.91 9.62
N ASN A 18 7.08 -27.85 8.30
CA ASN A 18 8.25 -27.60 7.46
C ASN A 18 8.84 -26.21 7.70
N GLU A 19 8.00 -25.17 7.79
CA GLU A 19 8.44 -23.81 8.12
C GLU A 19 8.99 -23.68 9.55
N ALA A 20 8.38 -24.37 10.52
CA ALA A 20 8.87 -24.39 11.89
C ALA A 20 10.28 -24.99 11.98
N LYS A 21 10.51 -26.13 11.31
CA LYS A 21 11.82 -26.81 11.27
C LYS A 21 12.91 -25.93 10.67
N LYS A 22 12.62 -25.24 9.55
CA LYS A 22 13.57 -24.30 8.91
C LYS A 22 14.05 -23.19 9.84
N ARG A 23 13.20 -22.77 10.78
CA ARG A 23 13.46 -21.66 11.72
C ARG A 23 13.85 -22.12 13.13
N GLY A 24 14.00 -23.43 13.35
CA GLY A 24 14.35 -24.00 14.66
C GLY A 24 13.23 -23.91 15.70
N TYR A 25 11.97 -23.76 15.28
CA TYR A 25 10.81 -23.72 16.17
C TYR A 25 10.15 -25.10 16.32
N THR A 26 9.54 -25.33 17.48
CA THR A 26 8.64 -26.47 17.67
C THR A 26 7.23 -26.10 17.17
N ILE A 27 6.46 -27.09 16.72
CA ILE A 27 5.04 -26.87 16.41
C ILE A 27 4.29 -26.30 17.60
N TYR A 28 4.54 -26.84 18.80
CA TYR A 28 3.92 -26.33 20.01
C TYR A 28 4.15 -24.83 20.24
N SER A 29 5.40 -24.35 20.11
CA SER A 29 5.72 -22.93 20.27
C SER A 29 5.07 -22.07 19.17
N LEU A 30 5.06 -22.56 17.94
CA LEU A 30 4.52 -21.82 16.79
C LEU A 30 2.99 -21.72 16.85
N THR A 31 2.30 -22.82 17.14
CA THR A 31 0.83 -22.85 17.31
C THR A 31 0.40 -21.90 18.43
N ASN A 32 1.09 -21.91 19.58
CA ASN A 32 0.75 -21.00 20.67
C ASN A 32 1.00 -19.52 20.30
N ALA A 33 2.04 -19.21 19.53
CA ALA A 33 2.29 -17.86 19.03
C ALA A 33 1.18 -17.41 18.07
N ALA A 34 0.79 -18.26 17.12
CA ALA A 34 -0.28 -18.00 16.17
C ALA A 34 -1.63 -17.77 16.86
N LEU A 35 -2.02 -18.66 17.79
CA LEU A 35 -3.26 -18.53 18.55
C LEU A 35 -3.29 -17.26 19.40
N LYS A 36 -2.17 -16.86 20.01
CA LYS A 36 -2.07 -15.60 20.76
C LYS A 36 -2.19 -14.37 19.85
N ALA A 37 -1.57 -14.40 18.68
CA ALA A 37 -1.68 -13.32 17.71
C ALA A 37 -3.13 -13.16 17.21
N LEU A 38 -3.77 -14.27 16.84
CA LEU A 38 -5.16 -14.28 16.39
C LEU A 38 -6.11 -13.81 17.51
N LEU A 39 -5.93 -14.31 18.74
CA LEU A 39 -6.74 -13.87 19.88
C LEU A 39 -6.59 -12.36 20.16
N LYS A 40 -5.39 -11.80 19.97
CA LYS A 40 -5.18 -10.35 20.10
C LYS A 40 -5.99 -9.59 19.05
N LEU A 41 -5.89 -9.98 17.77
CA LEU A 41 -6.64 -9.33 16.68
C LEU A 41 -8.15 -9.36 16.94
N LEU A 42 -8.69 -10.54 17.28
CA LEU A 42 -10.13 -10.70 17.56
C LEU A 42 -10.61 -9.83 18.73
N LYS A 43 -9.76 -9.59 19.74
CA LYS A 43 -10.09 -8.71 20.87
C LYS A 43 -10.14 -7.23 20.50
N GLU A 44 -9.37 -6.83 19.51
CA GLU A 44 -9.39 -5.46 18.97
C GLU A 44 -10.50 -5.26 17.92
N GLY A 45 -11.29 -6.30 17.63
CA GLY A 45 -12.36 -6.26 16.62
C GLY A 45 -11.87 -6.52 15.19
N GLU A 46 -10.63 -6.94 15.03
CA GLU A 46 -10.00 -7.28 13.75
C GLU A 46 -10.18 -8.76 13.40
N ASP A 47 -9.96 -9.13 12.14
CA ASP A 47 -10.04 -10.51 11.65
C ASP A 47 -8.69 -11.06 11.16
N ALA A 48 -8.69 -12.27 10.60
CA ALA A 48 -7.49 -12.92 10.08
C ALA A 48 -6.95 -12.22 8.81
N ASN A 49 -7.79 -11.57 8.01
CA ASN A 49 -7.38 -10.86 6.79
C ASN A 49 -6.52 -9.63 7.14
N THR A 50 -6.76 -9.01 8.30
CA THR A 50 -5.89 -7.95 8.83
C THR A 50 -4.45 -8.44 9.00
N LEU A 51 -4.22 -9.70 9.38
CA LEU A 51 -2.86 -10.25 9.52
C LEU A 51 -2.13 -10.32 8.18
N GLU A 52 -2.80 -10.83 7.13
CA GLU A 52 -2.23 -10.92 5.79
C GLU A 52 -1.89 -9.53 5.24
N SER A 53 -2.83 -8.59 5.36
CA SER A 53 -2.65 -7.19 4.97
C SER A 53 -1.44 -6.54 5.65
N LEU A 54 -1.22 -6.82 6.94
CA LEU A 54 -0.09 -6.29 7.71
C LEU A 54 1.25 -6.90 7.30
N VAL A 55 1.29 -8.18 6.92
CA VAL A 55 2.50 -8.84 6.41
C VAL A 55 2.92 -8.23 5.08
N ASP A 56 1.97 -8.00 4.18
CA ASP A 56 2.23 -7.35 2.90
C ASP A 56 2.68 -5.90 3.11
N TYR A 57 1.98 -5.14 3.95
CA TYR A 57 2.37 -3.78 4.32
C TYR A 57 3.78 -3.71 4.94
N TYR A 58 4.14 -4.66 5.81
CA TYR A 58 5.47 -4.76 6.39
C TYR A 58 6.54 -5.02 5.31
N THR A 59 6.23 -5.89 4.35
CA THR A 59 7.14 -6.24 3.25
C THR A 59 7.40 -5.01 2.36
N ILE A 60 6.34 -4.26 2.02
CA ILE A 60 6.45 -3.00 1.26
C ILE A 60 7.25 -1.98 2.06
N SER A 61 6.89 -1.78 3.33
CA SER A 61 7.55 -0.79 4.19
C SER A 61 9.04 -1.04 4.33
N LYS A 62 9.44 -2.31 4.43
CA LYS A 62 10.85 -2.70 4.47
C LYS A 62 11.56 -2.54 3.13
N ALA A 63 10.88 -2.79 2.02
CA ALA A 63 11.48 -2.68 0.69
C ALA A 63 11.68 -1.23 0.25
N LEU A 64 10.79 -0.34 0.69
CA LEU A 64 10.80 1.10 0.36
C LEU A 64 11.36 1.98 1.49
N ASP A 65 11.96 1.38 2.53
CA ASP A 65 12.48 2.08 3.71
C ASP A 65 11.49 3.11 4.31
N ILE A 66 10.21 2.72 4.41
CA ILE A 66 9.13 3.60 4.89
C ILE A 66 9.30 3.86 6.38
N VAL A 67 9.44 5.14 6.75
CA VAL A 67 9.46 5.59 8.14
C VAL A 67 8.09 6.15 8.53
N PRO A 68 7.40 5.54 9.51
CA PRO A 68 6.09 6.04 9.95
C PRO A 68 6.27 7.34 10.73
N VAL A 69 5.64 8.41 10.23
CA VAL A 69 5.58 9.72 10.89
C VAL A 69 4.13 10.23 10.87
N THR A 70 3.81 11.15 11.78
CA THR A 70 2.44 11.69 11.84
C THR A 70 2.15 12.57 10.62
N SER A 71 0.89 12.58 10.16
CA SER A 71 0.46 13.46 9.06
C SER A 71 0.72 14.93 9.37
N TRP A 72 0.59 15.34 10.64
CA TRP A 72 0.90 16.71 11.06
C TRP A 72 2.37 17.07 10.80
N PHE A 73 3.31 16.18 11.13
CA PHE A 73 4.73 16.42 10.87
C PHE A 73 5.00 16.54 9.36
N LEU A 74 4.46 15.60 8.56
CA LEU A 74 4.61 15.63 7.10
C LEU A 74 4.03 16.87 6.46
N GLU A 75 2.85 17.34 6.91
CA GLU A 75 2.21 18.56 6.40
C GLU A 75 3.05 19.80 6.67
N ASN A 76 3.66 19.91 7.85
CA ASN A 76 4.54 21.05 8.17
C ASN A 76 5.85 20.98 7.37
N LEU A 77 6.46 19.80 7.26
CA LEU A 77 7.68 19.62 6.47
C LEU A 77 7.45 19.93 4.99
N THR A 78 6.33 19.46 4.45
CA THR A 78 5.88 19.72 3.07
C THR A 78 5.76 21.21 2.79
N LYS A 79 5.10 21.96 3.67
CA LYS A 79 4.97 23.42 3.52
C LYS A 79 6.33 24.11 3.52
N LEU A 80 7.18 23.78 4.49
CA LEU A 80 8.53 24.37 4.60
C LEU A 80 9.39 24.08 3.36
N ALA A 81 9.32 22.86 2.83
CA ALA A 81 10.06 22.47 1.63
C ALA A 81 9.55 23.19 0.39
N TYR A 82 8.23 23.23 0.20
CA TYR A 82 7.59 23.88 -0.95
C TYR A 82 7.80 25.40 -0.97
N GLU A 83 7.71 26.07 0.18
CA GLU A 83 7.96 27.52 0.30
C GLU A 83 9.41 27.88 -0.05
N LYS A 84 10.35 26.98 0.23
CA LYS A 84 11.77 27.17 -0.05
C LYS A 84 12.10 26.98 -1.53
N ASP A 85 11.65 25.89 -2.12
CA ASP A 85 11.84 25.58 -3.54
C ASP A 85 10.75 24.63 -4.04
N ASN A 86 9.71 25.19 -4.65
CA ASN A 86 8.57 24.41 -5.13
C ASN A 86 8.96 23.43 -6.23
N LYS A 87 9.84 23.80 -7.16
CA LYS A 87 10.25 22.93 -8.27
C LYS A 87 11.05 21.74 -7.76
N GLN A 88 12.00 21.97 -6.85
CA GLN A 88 12.75 20.87 -6.26
C GLN A 88 11.85 19.93 -5.46
N TYR A 89 10.90 20.47 -4.70
CA TYR A 89 9.92 19.67 -3.99
C TYR A 89 9.05 18.82 -4.94
N GLU A 90 8.52 19.43 -5.99
CA GLU A 90 7.73 18.73 -6.99
C GLU A 90 8.50 17.62 -7.70
N ASN A 91 9.75 17.87 -8.09
CA ASN A 91 10.63 16.86 -8.68
C ASN A 91 10.87 15.69 -7.70
N MET A 92 11.06 15.97 -6.41
CA MET A 92 11.20 14.94 -5.38
C MET A 92 9.94 14.07 -5.26
N CYS A 93 8.75 14.67 -5.36
CA CYS A 93 7.50 13.92 -5.40
C CYS A 93 7.43 13.00 -6.63
N GLU A 94 7.91 13.47 -7.79
CA GLU A 94 7.97 12.66 -8.99
C GLU A 94 8.95 11.48 -8.85
N GLU A 95 10.17 11.72 -8.36
CA GLU A 95 11.18 10.69 -8.09
C GLU A 95 10.67 9.62 -7.11
N VAL A 96 9.93 10.01 -6.07
CA VAL A 96 9.28 9.07 -5.16
C VAL A 96 8.23 8.23 -5.89
N GLY A 97 7.44 8.83 -6.78
CA GLY A 97 6.46 8.11 -7.57
C GLY A 97 7.11 7.11 -8.53
N GLU A 98 8.26 7.43 -9.13
CA GLU A 98 9.02 6.50 -9.97
C GLU A 98 9.56 5.32 -9.16
N GLN A 99 10.11 5.57 -7.96
CA GLN A 99 10.60 4.51 -7.07
C GLN A 99 9.47 3.57 -6.63
N ILE A 100 8.33 4.13 -6.21
CA ILE A 100 7.17 3.34 -5.81
C ILE A 100 6.60 2.58 -7.01
N GLY A 101 6.44 3.25 -8.15
CA GLY A 101 5.89 2.65 -9.37
C GLY A 101 6.75 1.49 -9.87
N SER A 102 8.07 1.66 -9.89
CA SER A 102 9.01 0.60 -10.27
C SER A 102 8.93 -0.61 -9.34
N PHE A 103 8.88 -0.36 -8.01
CA PHE A 103 8.69 -1.43 -7.03
C PHE A 103 7.37 -2.16 -7.24
N LEU A 104 6.27 -1.43 -7.45
CA LEU A 104 4.95 -2.01 -7.69
C LEU A 104 4.93 -2.81 -8.99
N ARG A 105 5.54 -2.33 -10.08
CA ARG A 105 5.63 -3.05 -11.35
C ARG A 105 6.39 -4.37 -11.22
N SER A 106 7.37 -4.44 -10.31
CA SER A 106 8.08 -5.69 -9.99
C SER A 106 7.22 -6.73 -9.25
N LYS A 107 6.12 -6.29 -8.60
CA LYS A 107 5.18 -7.13 -7.85
C LYS A 107 3.91 -7.45 -8.63
N ALA A 108 3.46 -6.51 -9.45
CA ALA A 108 2.24 -6.57 -10.23
C ALA A 108 2.55 -6.02 -11.63
N SER A 109 2.57 -6.90 -12.64
CA SER A 109 2.99 -6.58 -14.00
C SER A 109 1.93 -5.82 -14.79
N THR A 110 0.67 -5.89 -14.35
CA THR A 110 -0.50 -5.28 -14.99
C THR A 110 -1.26 -4.37 -14.02
N LEU A 111 -2.10 -3.47 -14.56
CA LEU A 111 -2.96 -2.63 -13.71
C LEU A 111 -3.94 -3.48 -12.90
N ASP A 112 -4.51 -4.55 -13.47
CA ASP A 112 -5.42 -5.43 -12.74
C ASP A 112 -4.73 -6.08 -11.54
N GLU A 113 -3.52 -6.62 -11.72
CA GLU A 113 -2.70 -7.16 -10.62
C GLU A 113 -2.37 -6.09 -9.57
N LEU A 114 -2.11 -4.85 -9.99
CA LEU A 114 -1.85 -3.74 -9.07
C LEU A 114 -3.09 -3.44 -8.22
N PHE A 115 -4.28 -3.50 -8.81
CA PHE A 115 -5.52 -3.27 -8.09
C PHE A 115 -5.88 -4.40 -7.14
N ASP A 116 -5.59 -5.65 -7.51
CA ASP A 116 -5.72 -6.79 -6.60
C ASP A 116 -4.78 -6.63 -5.41
N PHE A 117 -3.52 -6.25 -5.68
CA PHE A 117 -2.54 -5.96 -4.63
C PHE A 117 -2.99 -4.80 -3.72
N TYR A 118 -3.47 -3.69 -4.29
CA TYR A 118 -4.03 -2.58 -3.51
C TYR A 118 -5.20 -3.04 -2.64
N ASN A 119 -6.12 -3.83 -3.18
CA ASN A 119 -7.27 -4.32 -2.43
C ASN A 119 -6.89 -5.22 -1.24
N ALA A 120 -5.79 -5.97 -1.37
CA ALA A 120 -5.25 -6.77 -0.27
C ALA A 120 -4.67 -5.91 0.86
N ILE A 121 -4.07 -4.76 0.54
CA ILE A 121 -3.36 -3.94 1.54
C ILE A 121 -4.09 -2.65 1.96
N LYS A 122 -5.22 -2.30 1.32
CA LYS A 122 -5.88 -1.00 1.50
C LYS A 122 -6.25 -0.67 2.94
N ILE A 123 -6.51 -1.67 3.77
CA ILE A 123 -6.86 -1.51 5.19
C ILE A 123 -5.64 -1.00 5.99
N ALA A 124 -4.43 -1.37 5.56
CA ALA A 124 -3.18 -0.98 6.21
C ALA A 124 -2.60 0.34 5.66
N LEU A 125 -3.05 0.80 4.48
CA LEU A 125 -2.53 2.02 3.87
C LEU A 125 -3.18 3.28 4.45
N PRO A 126 -2.41 4.39 4.61
CA PRO A 126 -2.93 5.67 5.05
C PRO A 126 -3.65 6.45 3.93
N ILE A 127 -4.30 5.76 2.98
CA ILE A 127 -5.16 6.36 1.94
C ILE A 127 -6.56 5.79 2.08
N ARG A 128 -7.59 6.61 1.85
CA ARG A 128 -8.98 6.19 2.08
C ARG A 128 -9.50 5.27 0.99
N ASN A 129 -9.26 5.64 -0.27
CA ASN A 129 -9.77 4.89 -1.41
C ASN A 129 -9.05 5.25 -2.71
N VAL A 130 -8.85 4.25 -3.57
CA VAL A 130 -8.49 4.40 -4.98
C VAL A 130 -9.63 3.79 -5.80
N SER A 131 -10.12 4.53 -6.79
CA SER A 131 -11.16 4.04 -7.72
C SER A 131 -10.76 4.30 -9.16
N ILE A 132 -11.11 3.38 -10.05
CA ILE A 132 -10.90 3.51 -11.49
C ILE A 132 -12.24 3.64 -12.18
N LYS A 133 -12.30 4.49 -13.20
CA LYS A 133 -13.38 4.52 -14.17
C LYS A 133 -12.82 4.56 -15.58
N ASN A 134 -13.30 3.65 -16.43
CA ASN A 134 -13.03 3.70 -17.86
C ASN A 134 -14.06 4.61 -18.52
N THR A 135 -13.59 5.70 -19.13
CA THR A 135 -14.42 6.68 -19.83
C THR A 135 -13.96 6.77 -21.28
N GLY A 136 -14.54 5.92 -22.14
CA GLY A 136 -14.13 5.83 -23.54
C GLY A 136 -12.71 5.29 -23.67
N ASP A 137 -11.80 6.11 -24.22
CA ASP A 137 -10.39 5.79 -24.38
C ASP A 137 -9.51 6.26 -23.21
N MET A 138 -10.12 6.86 -22.18
CA MET A 138 -9.43 7.35 -20.99
C MET A 138 -9.74 6.49 -19.75
N ILE A 139 -8.72 6.37 -18.90
CA ILE A 139 -8.80 5.78 -17.57
C ILE A 139 -8.71 6.93 -16.58
N GLU A 140 -9.74 7.06 -15.74
CA GLU A 140 -9.78 8.03 -14.64
C GLU A 140 -9.48 7.32 -13.33
N PHE A 141 -8.39 7.69 -12.67
CA PHE A 141 -8.08 7.30 -11.31
C PHE A 141 -8.53 8.40 -10.37
N ARG A 142 -9.35 8.04 -9.39
CA ARG A 142 -9.70 8.95 -8.29
C ARG A 142 -9.20 8.39 -6.99
N ILE A 143 -8.25 9.11 -6.39
CA ILE A 143 -7.62 8.79 -5.12
C ILE A 143 -8.12 9.77 -4.05
N THR A 144 -8.43 9.24 -2.86
CA THR A 144 -8.92 10.03 -1.74
C THR A 144 -8.16 9.73 -0.45
N GLY A 145 -8.01 10.73 0.41
CA GLY A 145 -7.30 10.63 1.67
C GLY A 145 -5.78 10.73 1.54
N THR A 146 -5.27 11.46 0.55
CA THR A 146 -3.82 11.60 0.29
C THR A 146 -3.14 12.74 1.05
N GLY A 147 -3.88 13.50 1.85
CA GLY A 147 -3.39 14.66 2.58
C GLY A 147 -4.52 15.60 2.96
N PHE A 148 -4.20 16.72 3.61
CA PHE A 148 -5.19 17.74 3.97
C PHE A 148 -4.96 19.05 3.22
N SER A 149 -3.70 19.45 3.00
CA SER A 149 -3.38 20.69 2.29
C SER A 149 -3.34 20.51 0.77
N LEU A 150 -3.44 21.63 0.04
CA LEU A 150 -3.27 21.62 -1.41
C LEU A 150 -1.88 21.12 -1.81
N ILE A 151 -0.83 21.48 -1.06
CA ILE A 151 0.55 21.13 -1.37
C ILE A 151 0.79 19.62 -1.20
N SER A 152 0.31 19.02 -0.10
CA SER A 152 0.42 17.57 0.08
C SER A 152 -0.42 16.81 -0.95
N THR A 153 -1.60 17.33 -1.30
CA THR A 153 -2.43 16.75 -2.36
C THR A 153 -1.75 16.86 -3.74
N LEU A 154 -1.08 17.97 -4.04
CA LEU A 154 -0.29 18.15 -5.26
C LEU A 154 0.85 17.14 -5.35
N CYS A 155 1.63 16.98 -4.27
CA CYS A 155 2.70 15.98 -4.21
C CYS A 155 2.16 14.57 -4.45
N ALA A 156 1.05 14.22 -3.79
CA ALA A 156 0.39 12.94 -4.03
C ALA A 156 -0.04 12.78 -5.49
N GLY A 157 -0.59 13.83 -6.11
CA GLY A 157 -0.94 13.84 -7.53
C GLY A 157 0.24 13.49 -8.43
N LYS A 158 1.42 14.07 -8.16
CA LYS A 158 2.66 13.75 -8.88
C LYS A 158 3.13 12.32 -8.64
N ILE A 159 3.13 11.86 -7.39
CA ILE A 159 3.50 10.48 -7.03
C ILE A 159 2.61 9.48 -7.79
N PHE A 160 1.29 9.63 -7.71
CA PHE A 160 0.36 8.71 -8.38
C PHE A 160 0.41 8.81 -9.91
N SER A 161 0.73 9.98 -10.46
CA SER A 161 0.95 10.15 -11.90
C SER A 161 2.14 9.32 -12.37
N LYS A 162 3.25 9.38 -11.64
CA LYS A 162 4.45 8.59 -11.94
C LYS A 162 4.25 7.09 -11.76
N ILE A 163 3.49 6.70 -10.73
CA ILE A 163 3.07 5.29 -10.60
C ILE A 163 2.25 4.86 -11.82
N ALA A 164 1.29 5.67 -12.29
CA ALA A 164 0.50 5.33 -13.48
C ALA A 164 1.37 5.26 -14.76
N GLU A 165 2.34 6.15 -14.93
CA GLU A 165 3.31 6.12 -16.05
C GLU A 165 4.11 4.82 -16.07
N GLU A 166 4.51 4.30 -14.91
CA GLU A 166 5.17 2.99 -14.76
C GLU A 166 4.30 1.81 -15.21
N TYR A 167 3.00 2.02 -15.46
CA TYR A 167 2.07 1.03 -16.02
C TYR A 167 1.68 1.34 -17.48
N ASP A 168 2.58 1.97 -18.22
CA ASP A 168 2.41 2.31 -19.64
C ASP A 168 1.20 3.23 -19.90
N LEU A 169 0.86 4.10 -18.94
CA LEU A 169 -0.18 5.11 -19.10
C LEU A 169 0.41 6.49 -19.41
N SER A 170 -0.21 7.22 -20.33
CA SER A 170 0.12 8.63 -20.61
C SER A 170 -0.84 9.55 -19.88
N ILE A 171 -0.32 10.31 -18.92
CA ILE A 171 -1.09 11.27 -18.13
C ILE A 171 -1.53 12.44 -19.01
N GLN A 172 -2.84 12.68 -19.04
CA GLN A 172 -3.46 13.77 -19.81
C GLN A 172 -3.80 14.96 -18.90
N ASP A 173 -4.23 14.67 -17.68
CA ASP A 173 -4.71 15.67 -16.74
C ASP A 173 -4.57 15.16 -15.30
N VAL A 174 -4.25 16.09 -14.39
CA VAL A 174 -4.14 15.83 -12.96
C VAL A 174 -4.83 16.97 -12.23
N ASP A 175 -6.01 16.68 -11.70
CA ASP A 175 -6.77 17.61 -10.88
C ASP A 175 -6.56 17.29 -9.39
N VAL A 176 -6.28 18.32 -8.60
CA VAL A 176 -6.02 18.19 -7.17
C VAL A 176 -6.92 19.14 -6.39
N VAL A 177 -7.64 18.59 -5.42
CA VAL A 177 -8.58 19.35 -4.60
C VAL A 177 -8.13 19.30 -3.14
N PRO A 178 -8.09 20.45 -2.43
CA PRO A 178 -7.81 20.48 -0.99
C PRO A 178 -8.66 19.47 -0.22
N GLY A 179 -8.08 18.85 0.80
CA GLY A 179 -8.70 17.72 1.51
C GLY A 179 -8.32 16.34 0.96
N GLY A 180 -7.28 16.26 0.13
CA GLY A 180 -6.64 15.00 -0.24
C GLY A 180 -7.38 14.21 -1.31
N ILE A 181 -7.94 14.90 -2.30
CA ILE A 181 -8.57 14.27 -3.46
C ILE A 181 -7.71 14.56 -4.69
N VAL A 182 -7.31 13.49 -5.37
CA VAL A 182 -6.55 13.52 -6.62
C VAL A 182 -7.36 12.82 -7.68
N THR A 183 -7.52 13.45 -8.84
CA THR A 183 -8.12 12.84 -10.04
C THR A 183 -7.09 12.85 -11.16
N ILE A 184 -6.71 11.68 -11.65
CA ILE A 184 -5.76 11.52 -12.76
C ILE A 184 -6.53 10.97 -13.95
N LYS A 185 -6.46 11.64 -15.10
CA LYS A 185 -6.94 11.10 -16.36
C LYS A 185 -5.74 10.69 -17.19
N ALA A 186 -5.72 9.44 -17.61
CA ALA A 186 -4.65 8.88 -18.40
C ALA A 186 -5.19 8.10 -19.59
N LYS A 187 -4.36 7.93 -20.61
CA LYS A 187 -4.65 7.12 -21.78
C LYS A 187 -3.69 5.93 -21.80
N ALA A 188 -4.21 4.74 -22.09
CA ALA A 188 -3.35 3.58 -22.26
C ALA A 188 -2.47 3.76 -23.50
N ASN A 189 -1.17 3.56 -23.36
CA ASN A 189 -0.27 3.51 -24.51
C ASN A 189 -0.54 2.21 -25.25
N LEU A 190 -1.27 2.26 -26.36
CA LEU A 190 -1.37 1.14 -27.29
C LEU A 190 0.01 0.89 -27.89
N LYS A 191 0.70 -0.15 -27.42
CA LYS A 191 1.81 -0.77 -28.16
C LYS A 191 1.26 -1.84 -29.10
#